data_AF-A0A0C3NAW6-F1
#
_entry.id   AF-A0A0C3NAW6-F1
#
_cell.length_a   1.000
_cell.length_b   1.000
_cell.length_c   1.000
_cell.angle_alpha   90.00
_cell.angle_beta   90.00
_cell.angle_gamma   90.00
#
_symmetry.space_group_name_H-M   'P 1'
#
loop_
_entity.id
_entity.type
_entity.pdbx_description
1 polymer ?
#
loop_
_entity_poly.entity_id
_entity_poly.type
_entity_poly.pdbx_seq_one_letter_code
_entity_poly.pdbx_strand_id
1 'polypeptide(L)'
;MSDYYWKPSKPTDTQMDYITQVWYTLHPVPGNRAIMEIKQSNLNDDEITTLHWAFIPIFYGTHVTLFLWRYYLLIELFLQFKENTDDKYMEFLPTLISNIIHLDNVIESFICPCLNVPLAELPDYHSKNFDEYLVTEYLIGQHDPQSVNYFRAHCPTNIECISMEGFDWKAYSDRIPEPMDGADYDWDIEQLPYDDYEEVWDAAEEWYGQNPNPQWISRWVKWEDESMEQGGEEQHSLPSTAQASRFMYLLRVSVAQYIKYRSKEGGPAMWKEMNGQERGFQSPWLMWRQCSLSDDMQYILHVPHPSSR
;
A
#
# COMPACT_ATOMS: atom_id res chain seq x y z
N MET A 1 11.46 1.48 -11.47
CA MET A 1 11.59 0.80 -10.17
C MET A 1 10.27 0.93 -9.42
N SER A 2 9.26 0.20 -9.88
CA SER A 2 7.93 0.06 -9.24
C SER A 2 7.98 -0.59 -7.84
N ASP A 3 9.10 -1.26 -7.54
CA ASP A 3 9.48 -1.82 -6.24
C ASP A 3 9.78 -0.76 -5.15
N TYR A 4 9.82 0.53 -5.48
CA TYR A 4 10.01 1.63 -4.51
C TYR A 4 8.98 1.61 -3.37
N TYR A 5 7.74 1.22 -3.65
CA TYR A 5 6.65 1.16 -2.66
C TYR A 5 6.75 -0.06 -1.73
N TRP A 6 7.54 -1.06 -2.10
CA TRP A 6 7.66 -2.29 -1.33
C TRP A 6 8.80 -2.17 -0.31
N LYS A 7 8.44 -1.97 0.97
CA LYS A 7 9.43 -1.91 2.05
C LYS A 7 10.05 -3.30 2.28
N PRO A 8 11.39 -3.48 2.18
CA PRO A 8 12.04 -4.76 2.45
C PRO A 8 12.15 -5.07 3.95
N SER A 9 11.99 -4.07 4.82
CA SER A 9 11.90 -4.21 6.27
C SER A 9 10.54 -4.78 6.67
N LYS A 10 10.53 -5.71 7.62
CA LYS A 10 9.27 -6.12 8.27
C LYS A 10 8.60 -4.89 8.92
N PRO A 11 7.28 -4.75 8.83
CA PRO A 11 6.54 -3.73 9.56
C PRO A 11 6.70 -3.87 11.07
N THR A 12 6.50 -2.76 11.75
CA THR A 12 6.31 -2.73 13.19
C THR A 12 4.82 -2.65 13.52
N ASP A 13 4.43 -3.17 14.67
CA ASP A 13 3.05 -3.08 15.17
C ASP A 13 2.59 -1.62 15.21
N THR A 14 3.47 -0.69 15.60
CA THR A 14 3.22 0.76 15.61
C THR A 14 2.95 1.35 14.22
N GLN A 15 3.57 0.82 13.15
CA GLN A 15 3.26 1.25 11.79
C GLN A 15 1.87 0.77 11.39
N MET A 16 1.51 -0.49 11.68
CA MET A 16 0.18 -1.03 11.39
C MET A 16 -0.90 -0.31 12.21
N ASP A 17 -0.67 -0.08 13.50
CA ASP A 17 -1.55 0.71 14.36
C ASP A 17 -1.84 2.06 13.69
N TYR A 18 -0.81 2.81 13.28
CA TYR A 18 -0.98 4.11 12.62
C TYR A 18 -1.74 4.02 11.30
N ILE A 19 -1.41 3.05 10.43
CA ILE A 19 -2.09 2.84 9.15
C ILE A 19 -3.59 2.61 9.35
N THR A 20 -3.97 1.72 10.28
CA THR A 20 -5.40 1.42 10.53
C THR A 20 -6.21 2.59 11.12
N GLN A 21 -5.55 3.68 11.54
CA GLN A 21 -6.19 4.86 12.11
C GLN A 21 -6.45 5.98 11.09
N VAL A 22 -5.71 6.02 9.97
CA VAL A 22 -5.75 7.14 9.03
C VAL A 22 -6.61 6.82 7.81
N TRP A 23 -7.73 7.52 7.67
CA TRP A 23 -8.72 7.27 6.62
C TRP A 23 -8.83 8.46 5.66
N TYR A 24 -8.67 8.17 4.37
CA TYR A 24 -8.81 9.08 3.24
C TYR A 24 -10.18 8.87 2.58
N THR A 25 -10.86 9.97 2.31
CA THR A 25 -12.14 9.97 1.57
C THR A 25 -12.08 10.95 0.41
N LEU A 26 -12.75 10.63 -0.69
CA LEU A 26 -12.70 11.39 -1.94
C LEU A 26 -14.02 12.15 -2.18
N HIS A 27 -13.94 13.45 -2.39
CA HIS A 27 -15.11 14.35 -2.47
C HIS A 27 -15.08 15.21 -3.74
N PRO A 28 -16.21 15.38 -4.46
CA PRO A 28 -16.29 16.33 -5.57
C PRO A 28 -16.25 17.78 -5.06
N VAL A 29 -15.47 18.66 -5.70
CA VAL A 29 -15.36 20.06 -5.28
C VAL A 29 -16.54 20.89 -5.81
N PRO A 30 -17.36 21.54 -4.94
CA PRO A 30 -18.47 22.35 -5.40
C PRO A 30 -18.02 23.49 -6.33
N GLY A 31 -18.54 23.48 -7.56
CA GLY A 31 -18.21 24.47 -8.59
C GLY A 31 -16.92 24.22 -9.39
N ASN A 32 -16.12 23.20 -9.05
CA ASN A 32 -14.95 22.79 -9.85
C ASN A 32 -15.03 21.31 -10.22
N ARG A 33 -15.22 21.02 -11.51
CA ARG A 33 -15.33 19.64 -12.05
C ARG A 33 -14.00 19.07 -12.53
N ALA A 34 -12.92 19.82 -12.47
CA ALA A 34 -11.61 19.41 -12.98
C ALA A 34 -10.72 18.77 -11.89
N ILE A 35 -11.13 18.87 -10.63
CA ILE A 35 -10.40 18.35 -9.47
C ILE A 35 -11.37 17.68 -8.48
N MET A 36 -10.83 16.85 -7.61
CA MET A 36 -11.51 16.36 -6.40
C MET A 36 -10.70 16.73 -5.17
N GLU A 37 -11.35 16.69 -4.02
CA GLU A 37 -10.76 16.88 -2.71
C GLU A 37 -10.55 15.52 -2.04
N ILE A 38 -9.32 15.23 -1.62
CA ILE A 38 -9.05 14.18 -0.65
C ILE A 38 -9.11 14.82 0.74
N LYS A 39 -9.93 14.22 1.61
CA LYS A 39 -9.98 14.55 3.03
C LYS A 39 -9.41 13.41 3.85
N GLN A 40 -8.79 13.75 4.97
CA GLN A 40 -8.23 12.80 5.93
C GLN A 40 -8.99 12.88 7.25
N SER A 41 -9.28 11.73 7.86
CA SER A 41 -9.74 11.58 9.23
C SER A 41 -8.74 10.73 10.01
N ASN A 42 -8.64 10.95 11.33
CA ASN A 42 -7.99 10.03 12.27
C ASN A 42 -9.07 9.39 13.14
N LEU A 43 -9.22 8.07 13.08
CA LEU A 43 -10.24 7.33 13.83
C LEU A 43 -9.97 7.28 15.35
N ASN A 44 -8.77 7.61 15.79
CA ASN A 44 -8.37 7.66 17.20
C ASN A 44 -8.53 9.05 17.86
N ASP A 45 -9.00 10.07 17.14
CA ASP A 45 -9.28 11.38 17.72
C ASP A 45 -10.57 11.33 18.57
N ASP A 46 -10.60 12.03 19.72
CA ASP A 46 -11.77 12.10 20.62
C ASP A 46 -13.06 12.57 19.91
N GLU A 47 -12.90 13.37 18.84
CA GLU A 47 -13.92 13.74 17.88
C GLU A 47 -13.32 13.50 16.48
N ILE A 48 -13.85 12.52 15.74
CA ILE A 48 -13.36 12.19 14.39
C ILE A 48 -13.66 13.38 13.47
N THR A 49 -12.63 14.16 13.14
CA THR A 49 -12.76 15.30 12.24
C THR A 49 -12.20 14.97 10.87
N THR A 50 -13.01 15.20 9.83
CA THR A 50 -12.62 15.04 8.43
C THR A 50 -12.03 16.35 7.92
N LEU A 51 -10.70 16.41 7.83
CA LEU A 51 -9.93 17.59 7.44
C LEU A 51 -9.61 17.57 5.94
N HIS A 52 -9.60 18.75 5.31
CA HIS A 52 -9.01 18.90 3.98
C HIS A 52 -7.55 18.44 4.02
N TRP A 53 -7.16 17.54 3.11
CA TRP A 53 -5.78 17.08 2.99
C TRP A 53 -5.16 17.58 1.69
N ALA A 54 -5.74 17.24 0.54
CA ALA A 54 -5.22 17.64 -0.76
C ALA A 54 -6.34 17.82 -1.80
N PHE A 55 -5.98 18.40 -2.95
CA PHE A 55 -6.75 18.27 -4.18
C PHE A 55 -6.01 17.38 -5.17
N ILE A 56 -6.74 16.65 -6.01
CA ILE A 56 -6.20 15.81 -7.09
C ILE A 56 -6.94 16.04 -8.41
N PRO A 57 -6.34 15.77 -9.58
CA PRO A 57 -7.03 15.83 -10.87
C PRO A 57 -8.25 14.89 -10.92
N ILE A 58 -9.35 15.33 -11.56
CA ILE A 58 -10.59 14.54 -11.68
C ILE A 58 -10.38 13.21 -12.41
N PHE A 59 -9.44 13.14 -13.36
CA PHE A 59 -9.22 11.95 -14.18
C PHE A 59 -8.65 10.75 -13.40
N TYR A 60 -8.05 10.98 -12.22
CA TYR A 60 -7.66 9.90 -11.32
C TYR A 60 -8.83 9.35 -10.47
N GLY A 61 -10.02 9.98 -10.51
CA GLY A 61 -11.09 9.74 -9.52
C GLY A 61 -11.51 8.28 -9.39
N THR A 62 -11.92 7.65 -10.48
CA THR A 62 -12.31 6.23 -10.48
C THR A 62 -11.16 5.33 -10.01
N HIS A 63 -9.92 5.63 -10.41
CA HIS A 63 -8.75 4.86 -9.98
C HIS A 63 -8.48 5.01 -8.47
N VAL A 64 -8.65 6.21 -7.92
CA VAL A 64 -8.47 6.49 -6.48
C VAL A 64 -9.61 5.90 -5.65
N THR A 65 -10.86 5.91 -6.13
CA THR A 65 -11.98 5.22 -5.48
C THR A 65 -11.71 3.71 -5.40
N LEU A 66 -11.38 3.06 -6.52
CA LEU A 66 -11.07 1.62 -6.56
C LEU A 66 -9.83 1.26 -5.71
N PHE A 67 -8.83 2.13 -5.71
CA PHE A 67 -7.65 2.00 -4.87
C PHE A 67 -8.02 2.05 -3.38
N LEU A 68 -8.79 3.07 -2.96
CA LEU A 68 -9.16 3.27 -1.55
C LEU A 68 -10.07 2.13 -1.06
N TRP A 69 -11.00 1.68 -1.89
CA TRP A 69 -11.80 0.48 -1.62
C TRP A 69 -10.91 -0.73 -1.30
N ARG A 70 -9.99 -1.10 -2.22
CA ARG A 70 -9.07 -2.23 -1.97
C ARG A 70 -8.19 -2.00 -0.75
N TYR A 71 -7.72 -0.78 -0.52
CA TYR A 71 -6.89 -0.45 0.64
C TYR A 71 -7.61 -0.67 1.97
N TYR A 72 -8.85 -0.19 2.11
CA TYR A 72 -9.65 -0.41 3.32
C TYR A 72 -10.14 -1.85 3.46
N LEU A 73 -10.46 -2.53 2.35
CA LEU A 73 -10.78 -3.96 2.35
C LEU A 73 -9.69 -4.79 3.02
N LEU A 74 -8.42 -4.54 2.67
CA LEU A 74 -7.29 -5.25 3.29
C LEU A 74 -7.07 -4.86 4.76
N ILE A 75 -7.30 -3.59 5.12
CA ILE A 75 -7.24 -3.13 6.51
C ILE A 75 -8.30 -3.83 7.37
N GLU A 76 -9.55 -3.91 6.91
CA GLU A 76 -10.63 -4.59 7.64
C GLU A 76 -10.37 -6.09 7.77
N LEU A 77 -9.93 -6.77 6.70
CA LEU A 77 -9.48 -8.18 6.80
C LEU A 77 -8.37 -8.35 7.86
N PHE A 78 -7.40 -7.42 7.92
CA PHE A 78 -6.36 -7.45 8.95
C PHE A 78 -6.94 -7.24 10.34
N LEU A 79 -7.82 -6.26 10.54
CA LEU A 79 -8.43 -5.97 11.84
C LEU A 79 -9.28 -7.16 12.34
N GLN A 80 -10.04 -7.79 11.44
CA GLN A 80 -10.92 -8.92 11.71
C GLN A 80 -10.15 -10.21 12.05
N PHE A 81 -9.05 -10.50 11.34
CA PHE A 81 -8.38 -11.81 11.42
C PHE A 81 -7.01 -11.81 12.11
N LYS A 82 -6.38 -10.67 12.44
CA LYS A 82 -5.03 -10.62 13.08
C LYS A 82 -4.90 -11.34 14.43
N GLU A 83 -6.01 -11.52 15.17
CA GLU A 83 -6.02 -12.27 16.43
C GLU A 83 -6.47 -13.74 16.26
N ASN A 84 -6.85 -14.14 15.04
CA ASN A 84 -7.26 -15.50 14.74
C ASN A 84 -6.03 -16.42 14.69
N THR A 85 -6.18 -17.64 15.21
CA THR A 85 -5.10 -18.63 15.30
C THR A 85 -5.30 -19.84 14.39
N ASP A 86 -6.27 -19.80 13.47
CA ASP A 86 -6.40 -20.80 12.41
C ASP A 86 -5.21 -20.69 11.43
N ASP A 87 -4.71 -21.83 10.96
CA ASP A 87 -3.57 -21.89 10.05
C ASP A 87 -3.89 -21.17 8.73
N LYS A 88 -5.15 -21.24 8.24
CA LYS A 88 -5.65 -20.51 7.05
C LYS A 88 -5.30 -19.02 7.11
N TYR A 89 -5.73 -18.34 8.18
CA TYR A 89 -5.50 -16.91 8.32
C TYR A 89 -4.02 -16.58 8.55
N MET A 90 -3.33 -17.42 9.32
CA MET A 90 -1.92 -17.23 9.67
C MET A 90 -0.95 -17.35 8.49
N GLU A 91 -1.28 -18.12 7.45
CA GLU A 91 -0.43 -18.29 6.27
C GLU A 91 -0.47 -17.06 5.33
N PHE A 92 -1.64 -16.48 5.07
CA PHE A 92 -1.78 -15.30 4.20
C PHE A 92 -1.57 -13.95 4.91
N LEU A 93 -1.76 -13.86 6.23
CA LEU A 93 -1.60 -12.61 7.01
C LEU A 93 -0.30 -11.82 6.74
N PRO A 94 0.90 -12.43 6.58
CA PRO A 94 2.12 -11.68 6.22
C PRO A 94 2.07 -11.00 4.84
N THR A 95 1.39 -11.63 3.88
CA THR A 95 1.19 -11.10 2.53
C THR A 95 0.16 -9.97 2.55
N LEU A 96 -0.95 -10.16 3.27
CA LEU A 96 -1.97 -9.13 3.51
C LEU A 96 -1.35 -7.85 4.09
N ILE A 97 -0.61 -7.99 5.20
CA ILE A 97 0.09 -6.88 5.86
C ILE A 97 1.05 -6.16 4.89
N SER A 98 1.80 -6.91 4.08
CA SER A 98 2.76 -6.32 3.14
C SER A 98 2.07 -5.52 2.03
N ASN A 99 0.91 -5.98 1.55
CA ASN A 99 0.07 -5.25 0.60
C ASN A 99 -0.54 -3.98 1.22
N ILE A 100 -1.03 -4.02 2.46
CA ILE A 100 -1.51 -2.83 3.19
C ILE A 100 -0.43 -1.74 3.20
N ILE A 101 0.81 -2.10 3.55
CA ILE A 101 1.93 -1.14 3.62
C ILE A 101 2.36 -0.64 2.25
N HIS A 102 2.29 -1.50 1.23
CA HIS A 102 2.54 -1.10 -0.14
C HIS A 102 1.53 -0.01 -0.57
N LEU A 103 0.24 -0.25 -0.35
CA LEU A 103 -0.82 0.71 -0.67
C LEU A 103 -0.68 2.00 0.16
N ASP A 104 -0.39 1.93 1.45
CA ASP A 104 -0.05 3.10 2.30
C ASP A 104 1.07 3.96 1.68
N ASN A 105 2.16 3.33 1.23
CA ASN A 105 3.26 4.05 0.57
C ASN A 105 2.85 4.64 -0.79
N VAL A 106 1.94 4.00 -1.54
CA VAL A 106 1.43 4.48 -2.83
C VAL A 106 0.55 5.72 -2.63
N ILE A 107 -0.43 5.67 -1.72
CA ILE A 107 -1.37 6.78 -1.51
C ILE A 107 -0.66 8.02 -0.98
N GLU A 108 0.28 7.86 -0.04
CA GLU A 108 1.14 8.95 0.42
C GLU A 108 2.00 9.54 -0.70
N SER A 109 2.59 8.68 -1.54
CA SER A 109 3.42 9.11 -2.67
C SER A 109 2.63 9.75 -3.81
N PHE A 110 1.31 9.52 -3.87
CA PHE A 110 0.41 10.21 -4.78
C PHE A 110 -0.07 11.56 -4.21
N ILE A 111 -0.46 11.59 -2.94
CA ILE A 111 -1.02 12.79 -2.30
C ILE A 111 0.05 13.84 -2.00
N CYS A 112 1.17 13.47 -1.37
CA CYS A 112 2.18 14.43 -0.91
C CYS A 112 2.71 15.37 -2.01
N PRO A 113 2.96 14.92 -3.26
CA PRO A 113 3.28 15.82 -4.38
C PRO A 113 2.18 16.83 -4.69
N CYS A 114 0.91 16.40 -4.70
CA CYS A 114 -0.25 17.24 -5.05
C CYS A 114 -0.42 18.46 -4.13
N LEU A 115 -0.01 18.35 -2.86
CA LEU A 115 0.00 19.47 -1.89
C LEU A 115 0.78 20.70 -2.37
N ASN A 116 1.73 20.52 -3.29
CA ASN A 116 2.63 21.57 -3.77
C ASN A 116 2.28 22.04 -5.20
N VAL A 117 1.24 21.47 -5.83
CA VAL A 117 0.82 21.82 -7.19
C VAL A 117 -0.17 22.99 -7.14
N PRO A 118 0.04 24.09 -7.89
CA PRO A 118 -0.92 25.18 -7.97
C PRO A 118 -2.29 24.71 -8.49
N LEU A 119 -3.38 25.17 -7.85
CA LEU A 119 -4.76 24.79 -8.23
C LEU A 119 -5.13 25.01 -9.71
N ALA A 120 -4.44 25.94 -10.39
CA ALA A 120 -4.64 26.22 -11.81
C ALA A 120 -3.92 25.23 -12.75
N GLU A 121 -2.90 24.55 -12.25
CA GLU A 121 -2.08 23.55 -12.98
C GLU A 121 -2.54 22.12 -12.65
N LEU A 122 -3.16 21.93 -11.49
CA LEU A 122 -3.65 20.64 -11.00
C LEU A 122 -4.59 19.87 -11.95
N PRO A 123 -5.49 20.49 -12.74
CA PRO A 123 -6.32 19.76 -13.72
C PRO A 123 -5.54 18.90 -14.73
N ASP A 124 -4.33 19.32 -15.09
CA ASP A 124 -3.47 18.68 -16.08
C ASP A 124 -2.25 17.99 -15.43
N TYR A 125 -2.21 17.91 -14.10
CA TYR A 125 -1.08 17.35 -13.35
C TYR A 125 -1.09 15.82 -13.36
N HIS A 126 -0.04 15.21 -13.91
CA HIS A 126 0.20 13.78 -13.85
C HIS A 126 1.21 13.42 -12.76
N SER A 127 0.83 12.54 -11.85
CA SER A 127 1.74 11.91 -10.90
C SER A 127 2.36 10.68 -11.55
N LYS A 128 3.57 10.83 -12.12
CA LYS A 128 4.34 9.72 -12.73
C LYS A 128 4.41 8.48 -11.82
N ASN A 129 4.54 8.72 -10.51
CA ASN A 129 4.55 7.72 -9.47
C ASN A 129 3.26 6.89 -9.40
N PHE A 130 2.10 7.55 -9.52
CA PHE A 130 0.79 6.89 -9.49
C PHE A 130 0.43 6.30 -10.87
N ASP A 131 0.83 6.94 -11.97
CA ASP A 131 0.73 6.37 -13.32
C ASP A 131 1.49 5.03 -13.42
N GLU A 132 2.71 4.96 -12.88
CA GLU A 132 3.50 3.71 -12.79
C GLU A 132 2.84 2.64 -11.92
N TYR A 133 2.24 3.03 -10.80
CA TYR A 133 1.44 2.13 -9.97
C TYR A 133 0.25 1.58 -10.76
N LEU A 134 -0.53 2.44 -11.43
CA LEU A 134 -1.70 2.04 -12.21
C LEU A 134 -1.33 1.13 -13.38
N VAL A 135 -0.20 1.37 -14.06
CA VAL A 135 0.32 0.45 -15.08
C VAL A 135 0.69 -0.91 -14.50
N THR A 136 1.34 -0.92 -13.33
CA THR A 136 1.75 -2.16 -12.63
C THR A 136 0.52 -2.95 -12.17
N GLU A 137 -0.46 -2.26 -11.59
CA GLU A 137 -1.76 -2.81 -11.15
C GLU A 137 -2.53 -3.42 -12.32
N TYR A 138 -2.60 -2.72 -13.45
CA TYR A 138 -3.31 -3.17 -14.64
C TYR A 138 -2.68 -4.40 -15.29
N LEU A 139 -1.35 -4.41 -15.45
CA LEU A 139 -0.64 -5.47 -16.17
C LEU A 139 -0.36 -6.69 -15.28
N ILE A 140 0.06 -6.47 -14.04
CA ILE A 140 0.56 -7.52 -13.15
C ILE A 140 -0.50 -7.91 -12.11
N GLY A 141 -1.29 -6.96 -11.60
CA GLY A 141 -2.29 -7.17 -10.53
C GLY A 141 -1.68 -7.31 -9.12
N GLN A 142 -0.36 -7.46 -9.04
CA GLN A 142 0.42 -7.58 -7.81
C GLN A 142 1.69 -6.74 -7.92
N HIS A 143 2.11 -6.17 -6.80
CA HIS A 143 3.25 -5.24 -6.71
C HIS A 143 4.42 -5.81 -5.91
N ASP A 144 4.38 -7.11 -5.60
CA ASP A 144 5.48 -7.75 -4.90
C ASP A 144 6.74 -7.82 -5.80
N PRO A 145 7.95 -7.86 -5.22
CA PRO A 145 9.18 -7.86 -6.01
C PRO A 145 9.37 -9.08 -6.91
N GLN A 146 8.75 -10.23 -6.63
CA GLN A 146 8.89 -11.43 -7.46
C GLN A 146 8.05 -11.27 -8.74
N SER A 147 6.78 -10.88 -8.63
CA SER A 147 5.90 -10.62 -9.78
C SER A 147 6.45 -9.51 -10.69
N VAL A 148 6.94 -8.42 -10.09
CA VAL A 148 7.57 -7.32 -10.82
C VAL A 148 8.87 -7.75 -11.51
N ASN A 149 9.70 -8.59 -10.88
CA ASN A 149 10.91 -9.10 -11.51
C ASN A 149 10.62 -10.16 -12.58
N TYR A 150 9.57 -10.96 -12.43
CA TYR A 150 9.08 -11.87 -13.46
C TYR A 150 8.65 -11.10 -14.72
N PHE A 151 7.90 -9.99 -14.57
CA PHE A 151 7.60 -9.08 -15.68
C PHE A 151 8.87 -8.53 -16.34
N ARG A 152 9.82 -8.01 -15.55
CA ARG A 152 11.09 -7.46 -16.07
C ARG A 152 11.98 -8.49 -16.80
N ALA A 153 11.85 -9.78 -16.48
CA ALA A 153 12.62 -10.84 -17.12
C ALA A 153 12.10 -11.23 -18.51
N HIS A 154 10.81 -11.01 -18.80
CA HIS A 154 10.15 -11.43 -20.04
C HIS A 154 9.61 -10.25 -20.88
N CYS A 155 9.51 -9.05 -20.32
CA CYS A 155 9.12 -7.85 -21.05
C CYS A 155 10.35 -6.94 -21.33
N PRO A 156 10.75 -6.73 -22.60
CA PRO A 156 11.86 -5.85 -22.96
C PRO A 156 11.52 -4.35 -22.80
N THR A 157 10.24 -4.01 -22.58
CA THR A 157 9.78 -2.65 -22.34
C THR A 157 9.81 -2.34 -20.85
N ASN A 158 10.55 -1.31 -20.44
CA ASN A 158 10.50 -0.82 -19.06
C ASN A 158 9.09 -0.34 -18.72
N ILE A 159 8.55 -0.83 -17.59
CA ILE A 159 7.19 -0.53 -17.13
C ILE A 159 6.95 0.98 -16.93
N GLU A 160 7.99 1.73 -16.55
CA GLU A 160 7.98 3.20 -16.40
C GLU A 160 7.79 3.97 -17.71
N CYS A 161 7.85 3.29 -18.85
CA CYS A 161 7.72 3.87 -20.19
C CYS A 161 6.42 3.47 -20.89
N ILE A 162 5.55 2.69 -20.22
CA ILE A 162 4.24 2.30 -20.74
C ILE A 162 3.24 3.40 -20.38
N SER A 163 2.42 3.80 -21.35
CA SER A 163 1.29 4.71 -21.11
C SER A 163 0.07 3.92 -20.66
N MET A 164 -0.76 4.51 -19.79
CA MET A 164 -2.11 4.00 -19.50
C MET A 164 -3.10 4.22 -20.67
N GLU A 165 -2.70 4.98 -21.70
CA GLU A 165 -3.55 5.27 -22.86
C GLU A 165 -3.89 3.98 -23.62
N GLY A 166 -5.20 3.75 -23.82
CA GLY A 166 -5.72 2.58 -24.53
C GLY A 166 -5.98 1.35 -23.64
N PHE A 167 -5.65 1.38 -22.34
CA PHE A 167 -6.01 0.31 -21.42
C PHE A 167 -7.52 0.18 -21.26
N ASP A 168 -8.02 -1.05 -21.41
CA ASP A 168 -9.41 -1.40 -21.16
C ASP A 168 -9.60 -1.69 -19.66
N TRP A 169 -9.83 -0.63 -18.90
CA TRP A 169 -10.07 -0.68 -17.45
C TRP A 169 -11.32 -1.47 -17.08
N LYS A 170 -12.30 -1.59 -18.00
CA LYS A 170 -13.45 -2.46 -17.79
C LYS A 170 -13.04 -3.93 -17.86
N ALA A 171 -12.33 -4.34 -18.91
CA ALA A 171 -11.84 -5.71 -19.03
C ALA A 171 -10.82 -6.10 -17.94
N TYR A 172 -10.26 -5.12 -17.22
CA TYR A 172 -9.48 -5.34 -16.00
C TYR A 172 -10.36 -5.52 -14.76
N SER A 173 -11.37 -4.67 -14.55
CA SER A 173 -12.38 -4.85 -13.49
C SER A 173 -13.11 -6.20 -13.62
N ASP A 174 -13.50 -6.60 -14.84
CA ASP A 174 -14.06 -7.93 -15.16
C ASP A 174 -13.13 -9.13 -14.82
N ARG A 175 -11.88 -8.89 -14.36
CA ARG A 175 -10.94 -9.92 -13.88
C ARG A 175 -10.72 -9.90 -12.36
N ILE A 176 -11.09 -8.82 -11.67
CA ILE A 176 -11.00 -8.75 -10.21
C ILE A 176 -12.11 -9.66 -9.63
N PRO A 177 -11.86 -10.43 -8.56
CA PRO A 177 -12.94 -11.16 -7.88
C PRO A 177 -14.08 -10.22 -7.48
N GLU A 178 -15.33 -10.65 -7.68
CA GLU A 178 -16.53 -9.85 -7.41
C GLU A 178 -16.54 -9.21 -6.00
N PRO A 179 -16.17 -9.92 -4.90
CA PRO A 179 -16.07 -9.32 -3.56
C PRO A 179 -14.97 -8.26 -3.40
N MET A 180 -14.00 -8.21 -4.32
CA MET A 180 -12.86 -7.28 -4.31
C MET A 180 -13.02 -6.08 -5.26
N ASP A 181 -13.89 -6.13 -6.27
CA ASP A 181 -14.13 -5.00 -7.18
C ASP A 181 -14.86 -3.84 -6.45
N GLY A 182 -15.77 -4.18 -5.53
CA GLY A 182 -16.44 -3.25 -4.64
C GLY A 182 -17.76 -2.67 -5.14
N ALA A 183 -18.17 -3.00 -6.37
CA ALA A 183 -19.41 -2.50 -6.97
C ALA A 183 -20.68 -2.85 -6.17
N ASP A 184 -20.75 -4.05 -5.58
CA ASP A 184 -21.90 -4.49 -4.78
C ASP A 184 -22.02 -3.77 -3.41
N TYR A 185 -20.95 -3.09 -2.99
CA TYR A 185 -20.85 -2.33 -1.74
C TYR A 185 -20.78 -0.81 -1.98
N ASP A 186 -21.10 -0.34 -3.20
CA ASP A 186 -20.97 1.07 -3.65
C ASP A 186 -19.55 1.67 -3.42
N TRP A 187 -18.52 0.81 -3.35
CA TRP A 187 -17.13 1.13 -2.95
C TRP A 187 -16.97 1.77 -1.56
N ASP A 188 -17.90 1.47 -0.65
CA ASP A 188 -17.95 1.95 0.72
C ASP A 188 -17.76 0.79 1.71
N ILE A 189 -16.63 0.79 2.42
CA ILE A 189 -16.26 -0.31 3.31
C ILE A 189 -17.20 -0.46 4.51
N GLU A 190 -17.93 0.61 4.90
CA GLU A 190 -18.96 0.52 5.95
C GLU A 190 -20.16 -0.34 5.53
N GLN A 191 -20.31 -0.67 4.23
CA GLN A 191 -21.39 -1.48 3.69
C GLN A 191 -21.05 -2.98 3.63
N LEU A 192 -19.81 -3.39 3.89
CA LEU A 192 -19.40 -4.80 3.88
C LEU A 192 -20.07 -5.59 5.03
N PRO A 193 -20.92 -6.58 4.76
CA PRO A 193 -21.55 -7.40 5.78
C PRO A 193 -20.55 -8.27 6.54
N TYR A 194 -20.80 -8.49 7.83
CA TYR A 194 -19.93 -9.33 8.67
C TYR A 194 -19.83 -10.79 8.16
N ASP A 195 -20.90 -11.31 7.57
CA ASP A 195 -20.97 -12.69 7.08
C ASP A 195 -20.11 -12.89 5.81
N ASP A 196 -19.75 -11.82 5.10
CA ASP A 196 -19.00 -11.86 3.84
C ASP A 196 -17.47 -11.84 4.04
N TYR A 197 -16.98 -11.55 5.26
CA TYR A 197 -15.54 -11.41 5.55
C TYR A 197 -14.69 -12.64 5.21
N GLU A 198 -15.23 -13.86 5.34
CA GLU A 198 -14.49 -15.08 4.97
C GLU A 198 -14.43 -15.29 3.45
N GLU A 199 -15.48 -14.92 2.71
CA GLU A 199 -15.49 -14.95 1.24
C GLU A 199 -14.54 -13.90 0.65
N VAL A 200 -14.55 -12.68 1.21
CA VAL A 200 -13.61 -11.60 0.87
C VAL A 200 -12.17 -12.00 1.20
N TRP A 201 -11.93 -12.71 2.31
CA TRP A 201 -10.59 -13.24 2.62
C TRP A 201 -10.11 -14.21 1.53
N ASP A 202 -10.93 -15.19 1.16
CA ASP A 202 -10.58 -16.22 0.19
C ASP A 202 -10.32 -15.60 -1.20
N ALA A 203 -11.13 -14.62 -1.60
CA ALA A 203 -10.93 -13.83 -2.81
C ALA A 203 -9.61 -13.03 -2.78
N ALA A 204 -9.27 -12.40 -1.66
CA ALA A 204 -8.02 -11.66 -1.49
C ALA A 204 -6.79 -12.59 -1.50
N GLU A 205 -6.87 -13.74 -0.84
CA GLU A 205 -5.81 -14.75 -0.83
C GLU A 205 -5.55 -15.32 -2.23
N GLU A 206 -6.59 -15.63 -3.00
CA GLU A 206 -6.45 -16.04 -4.40
C GLU A 206 -5.85 -14.92 -5.27
N TRP A 207 -6.37 -13.70 -5.16
CA TRP A 207 -5.91 -12.56 -5.97
C TRP A 207 -4.45 -12.20 -5.73
N TYR A 208 -4.01 -12.15 -4.47
CA TYR A 208 -2.64 -11.86 -4.08
C TYR A 208 -1.73 -13.11 -4.03
N GLY A 209 -2.26 -14.30 -4.35
CA GLY A 209 -1.51 -15.55 -4.53
C GLY A 209 -1.29 -15.96 -5.99
N GLN A 210 -2.01 -15.37 -6.96
CA GLN A 210 -1.86 -15.69 -8.39
C GLN A 210 -0.46 -15.31 -8.93
N ASN A 211 -0.03 -15.95 -10.03
CA ASN A 211 1.16 -15.49 -10.77
C ASN A 211 0.78 -14.49 -11.88
N PRO A 212 1.67 -13.56 -12.30
CA PRO A 212 1.40 -12.64 -13.39
C PRO A 212 1.00 -13.38 -14.68
N ASN A 213 -0.14 -13.01 -15.27
CA ASN A 213 -0.73 -13.74 -16.38
C ASN A 213 -0.12 -13.34 -17.74
N PRO A 214 0.66 -14.21 -18.42
CA PRO A 214 1.34 -13.84 -19.67
C PRO A 214 0.37 -13.58 -20.82
N GLN A 215 -0.77 -14.28 -20.87
CA GLN A 215 -1.81 -14.10 -21.91
C GLN A 215 -2.59 -12.79 -21.77
N TRP A 216 -2.59 -12.20 -20.57
CA TRP A 216 -3.08 -10.84 -20.36
C TRP A 216 -2.02 -9.82 -20.76
N ILE A 217 -0.81 -9.94 -20.20
CA ILE A 217 0.27 -8.96 -20.39
C ILE A 217 0.64 -8.81 -21.88
N SER A 218 0.73 -9.92 -22.61
CA SER A 218 1.06 -9.95 -24.05
C SER A 218 0.01 -9.28 -24.97
N ARG A 219 -1.18 -8.92 -24.47
CA ARG A 219 -2.16 -8.10 -25.22
C ARG A 219 -1.76 -6.63 -25.27
N TRP A 220 -0.99 -6.18 -24.28
CA TRP A 220 -0.71 -4.78 -24.00
C TRP A 220 0.76 -4.40 -24.27
N VAL A 221 1.68 -5.34 -24.10
CA VAL A 221 3.12 -5.15 -24.35
C VAL A 221 3.73 -6.32 -25.10
N LYS A 222 4.88 -6.08 -25.74
CA LYS A 222 5.71 -7.18 -26.26
C LYS A 222 6.14 -8.06 -25.08
N TRP A 223 5.95 -9.37 -25.23
CA TRP A 223 6.31 -10.38 -24.25
C TRP A 223 7.21 -11.43 -24.92
N GLU A 224 8.33 -11.75 -24.30
CA GLU A 224 9.38 -12.65 -24.80
C GLU A 224 9.31 -14.00 -24.07
N ASP A 225 8.22 -14.73 -24.30
CA ASP A 225 8.13 -16.17 -24.01
C ASP A 225 8.24 -16.96 -25.31
N GLU A 226 9.40 -17.58 -25.54
CA GLU A 226 9.62 -18.53 -26.65
C GLU A 226 8.91 -19.90 -26.40
N SER A 227 8.22 -20.05 -25.28
CA SER A 227 7.61 -21.30 -24.79
C SER A 227 6.14 -21.53 -25.22
N MET A 228 5.45 -20.49 -25.72
CA MET A 228 4.03 -20.57 -26.10
C MET A 228 3.77 -21.22 -27.47
N GLU A 229 4.80 -21.52 -28.27
CA GLU A 229 4.65 -22.36 -29.46
C GLU A 229 4.89 -23.84 -29.15
N GLN A 230 3.77 -24.58 -28.99
CA GLN A 230 3.64 -26.05 -29.05
C GLN A 230 3.91 -26.87 -27.75
N GLY A 231 2.89 -26.90 -26.89
CA GLY A 231 2.26 -28.15 -26.46
C GLY A 231 2.99 -29.07 -25.47
N GLY A 232 2.57 -29.00 -24.20
CA GLY A 232 2.87 -30.03 -23.20
C GLY A 232 2.21 -29.71 -21.86
N GLU A 233 1.38 -30.63 -21.34
CA GLU A 233 0.96 -30.61 -19.94
C GLU A 233 2.13 -31.06 -19.05
N GLU A 234 3.02 -30.14 -18.67
CA GLU A 234 3.97 -30.38 -17.58
C GLU A 234 3.64 -29.44 -16.40
N GLN A 235 2.91 -30.00 -15.42
CA GLN A 235 2.75 -29.39 -14.10
C GLN A 235 4.10 -29.38 -13.37
N HIS A 236 4.92 -28.37 -13.63
CA HIS A 236 6.06 -28.06 -12.78
C HIS A 236 5.57 -27.40 -11.48
N SER A 237 5.21 -28.24 -10.52
CA SER A 237 5.04 -27.83 -9.13
C SER A 237 6.35 -27.21 -8.63
N LEU A 238 6.34 -25.90 -8.37
CA LEU A 238 7.39 -25.23 -7.61
C LEU A 238 7.49 -25.84 -6.19
N PRO A 239 8.68 -25.84 -5.57
CA PRO A 239 8.86 -26.47 -4.27
C PRO A 239 8.04 -25.73 -3.20
N SER A 240 7.18 -26.47 -2.49
CA SER A 240 6.39 -25.95 -1.37
C SER A 240 7.24 -25.16 -0.37
N THR A 241 6.68 -24.06 0.15
CA THR A 241 7.22 -23.17 1.21
C THR A 241 7.63 -23.87 2.52
N ALA A 242 7.37 -25.16 2.66
CA ALA A 242 7.74 -26.04 3.79
C ALA A 242 9.26 -26.15 4.13
N GLN A 243 10.16 -25.43 3.46
CA GLN A 243 11.60 -25.39 3.81
C GLN A 243 12.06 -24.12 4.56
N ALA A 244 11.16 -23.17 4.87
CA ALA A 244 11.48 -22.04 5.77
C ALA A 244 11.29 -22.34 7.26
N SER A 245 10.50 -23.37 7.62
CA SER A 245 9.96 -23.58 8.97
C SER A 245 10.92 -24.24 9.99
N ARG A 246 12.23 -23.90 9.96
CA ARG A 246 13.24 -24.51 10.85
C ARG A 246 14.01 -23.56 11.79
N PHE A 247 13.56 -22.31 11.94
CA PHE A 247 14.24 -21.34 12.82
C PHE A 247 13.36 -20.55 13.81
N MET A 248 12.11 -20.97 14.07
CA MET A 248 11.22 -20.34 15.06
C MET A 248 10.81 -21.31 16.18
N TYR A 249 11.79 -21.91 16.87
CA TYR A 249 11.57 -22.75 18.06
C TYR A 249 12.21 -22.19 19.35
N LEU A 250 12.42 -20.87 19.43
CA LEU A 250 12.90 -20.18 20.64
C LEU A 250 12.33 -18.76 20.77
N LEU A 251 11.03 -18.63 21.10
CA LEU A 251 10.47 -17.42 21.75
C LEU A 251 9.04 -17.64 22.33
N ARG A 252 8.78 -18.80 22.93
CA ARG A 252 7.78 -18.88 24.02
C ARG A 252 8.42 -18.38 25.32
N VAL A 253 7.62 -17.76 26.20
CA VAL A 253 8.03 -16.86 27.31
C VAL A 253 8.39 -15.46 26.76
N SER A 254 7.49 -14.46 26.76
CA SER A 254 7.18 -13.70 28.00
C SER A 254 5.87 -12.87 28.01
N VAL A 255 4.87 -13.15 27.15
CA VAL A 255 3.64 -12.30 27.05
C VAL A 255 2.79 -12.29 28.35
N ALA A 256 2.88 -13.33 29.17
CA ALA A 256 2.08 -13.49 30.40
C ALA A 256 2.39 -12.50 31.55
N GLN A 257 3.35 -11.58 31.40
CA GLN A 257 3.69 -10.58 32.44
C GLN A 257 3.28 -9.14 32.11
N TYR A 258 2.97 -8.80 30.86
CA TYR A 258 2.62 -7.40 30.50
C TYR A 258 1.19 -7.01 30.93
N ILE A 259 0.24 -7.95 30.82
CA ILE A 259 -1.19 -7.72 31.15
C ILE A 259 -1.41 -7.38 32.64
N LYS A 260 -0.47 -7.71 33.53
CA LYS A 260 -0.59 -7.46 34.98
C LYS A 260 -0.19 -6.04 35.41
N TYR A 261 0.41 -5.23 34.54
CA TYR A 261 0.89 -3.89 34.88
C TYR A 261 -0.11 -2.78 34.54
N ARG A 262 -1.02 -2.99 33.58
CA ARG A 262 -1.90 -1.92 33.05
C ARG A 262 -3.27 -1.76 33.76
N SER A 263 -3.59 -2.55 34.78
CA SER A 263 -4.91 -2.51 35.46
C SER A 263 -4.90 -1.99 36.91
N LYS A 264 -3.80 -1.37 37.38
CA LYS A 264 -3.65 -1.03 38.81
C LYS A 264 -3.35 0.41 39.21
N GLU A 265 -3.02 1.32 38.30
CA GLU A 265 -2.84 2.74 38.66
C GLU A 265 -3.60 3.63 37.69
N GLY A 266 -4.50 4.47 38.22
CA GLY A 266 -5.19 5.51 37.46
C GLY A 266 -4.28 6.72 37.22
N GLY A 267 -4.61 7.53 36.21
CA GLY A 267 -3.90 8.81 35.96
C GLY A 267 -4.29 9.92 36.95
N PRO A 268 -4.24 11.21 36.57
CA PRO A 268 -3.60 11.81 35.40
C PRO A 268 -2.76 13.08 35.75
N ALA A 269 -1.58 13.30 35.15
CA ALA A 269 -0.93 14.63 35.06
C ALA A 269 0.45 14.60 34.34
N MET A 270 0.52 14.87 33.02
CA MET A 270 1.79 15.32 32.40
C MET A 270 1.70 15.97 31.00
N TRP A 271 0.64 16.73 30.69
CA TRP A 271 0.45 17.35 29.36
C TRP A 271 0.10 18.86 29.40
N LYS A 272 0.67 19.61 30.37
CA LYS A 272 0.38 21.05 30.54
C LYS A 272 1.56 22.01 30.48
N GLU A 273 2.78 21.52 30.22
CA GLU A 273 3.99 22.35 30.08
C GLU A 273 4.78 22.00 28.81
N MET A 274 4.20 22.19 27.63
CA MET A 274 4.98 22.21 26.38
C MET A 274 4.45 23.11 25.25
N ASN A 275 3.37 23.88 25.48
CA ASN A 275 2.91 24.89 24.53
C ASN A 275 3.48 26.26 24.87
N GLY A 276 4.54 26.65 24.16
CA GLY A 276 5.32 27.85 24.47
C GLY A 276 6.18 28.43 23.36
N GLN A 277 5.89 28.17 22.07
CA GLN A 277 6.35 29.02 20.96
C GLN A 277 5.62 28.70 19.65
N GLU A 278 5.03 29.72 19.03
CA GLU A 278 4.51 29.65 17.66
C GLU A 278 5.68 29.48 16.67
N ARG A 279 5.79 28.30 16.07
CA ARG A 279 6.48 28.05 14.80
C ARG A 279 5.61 27.13 13.97
N GLY A 280 5.58 27.36 12.66
CA GLY A 280 4.63 26.68 11.76
C GLY A 280 4.69 25.15 11.89
N PHE A 281 3.51 24.52 11.86
CA PHE A 281 3.37 23.07 11.88
C PHE A 281 4.11 22.46 10.69
N GLN A 282 5.30 21.89 10.95
CA GLN A 282 5.80 20.79 10.13
C GLN A 282 5.10 19.52 10.62
N SER A 283 4.52 18.76 9.69
CA SER A 283 3.93 17.46 10.01
C SER A 283 4.96 16.58 10.72
N PRO A 284 4.59 15.84 11.79
CA PRO A 284 5.47 14.87 12.46
C PRO A 284 6.12 13.86 11.49
N TRP A 285 5.45 13.61 10.36
CA TRP A 285 5.90 12.79 9.24
C TRP A 285 7.24 13.27 8.63
N LEU A 286 7.48 14.58 8.54
CA LEU A 286 8.75 15.15 8.05
C LEU A 286 9.92 14.88 9.01
N MET A 287 9.68 14.88 10.33
CA MET A 287 10.70 14.51 11.31
C MET A 287 11.05 13.02 11.23
N TRP A 288 10.05 12.14 11.14
CA TRP A 288 10.28 10.70 11.09
C TRP A 288 11.08 10.26 9.84
N ARG A 289 10.82 10.91 8.70
CA ARG A 289 11.58 10.69 7.45
C ARG A 289 13.01 11.24 7.50
N GLN A 290 13.28 12.28 8.28
CA GLN A 290 14.65 12.78 8.49
C GLN A 290 15.46 11.87 9.42
N CYS A 291 14.86 11.31 10.48
CA CYS A 291 15.54 10.38 11.37
C CYS A 291 15.85 9.02 10.69
N SER A 292 14.96 8.52 9.82
CA SER A 292 15.20 7.26 9.11
C SER A 292 16.22 7.37 7.96
N LEU A 293 16.61 8.58 7.55
CA LEU A 293 17.69 8.83 6.59
C LEU A 293 19.05 9.13 7.24
N SER A 294 19.14 9.31 8.58
CA SER A 294 20.42 9.64 9.24
C SER A 294 21.30 8.44 9.53
N ASP A 295 20.75 7.23 9.56
CA ASP A 295 21.42 6.07 10.14
C ASP A 295 22.28 5.28 9.14
N ASP A 296 22.11 5.52 7.83
CA ASP A 296 22.85 4.85 6.73
C ASP A 296 23.96 5.71 6.07
N MET A 297 24.37 6.83 6.69
CA MET A 297 25.56 7.59 6.25
C MET A 297 26.54 7.91 7.39
N GLN A 298 27.31 6.91 7.83
CA GLN A 298 28.58 7.15 8.52
C GLN A 298 29.72 6.27 7.96
N TYR A 299 30.92 6.88 7.90
CA TYR A 299 32.17 6.37 7.30
C TYR A 299 32.13 6.31 5.76
N ILE A 300 33.01 6.99 5.01
CA ILE A 300 34.49 6.92 5.08
C ILE A 300 35.20 8.31 5.12
N LEU A 301 35.92 8.55 6.23
CA LEU A 301 37.25 9.19 6.41
C LEU A 301 37.72 10.40 5.54
N HIS A 302 37.80 11.55 6.22
CA HIS A 302 38.94 12.51 6.23
C HIS A 302 40.33 11.82 6.35
N VAL A 303 41.51 12.35 5.97
CA VAL A 303 42.10 13.67 5.54
C VAL A 303 43.48 13.36 4.83
N PRO A 304 44.40 14.29 4.39
CA PRO A 304 44.46 15.76 4.46
C PRO A 304 44.88 16.53 3.16
N HIS A 305 44.75 17.86 3.22
CA HIS A 305 45.46 18.82 2.35
C HIS A 305 46.97 18.87 2.69
N PRO A 306 47.85 19.35 1.79
CA PRO A 306 48.38 20.70 2.05
C PRO A 306 48.73 21.57 0.81
N SER A 307 48.52 22.88 1.00
CA SER A 307 49.35 24.02 0.54
C SER A 307 49.76 24.20 -0.94
N SER A 308 49.20 25.28 -1.52
CA SER A 308 49.88 26.33 -2.32
C SER A 308 50.73 25.96 -3.55
N ARG A 309 50.23 26.35 -4.73
CA ARG A 309 50.53 27.68 -5.33
C ARG A 309 49.42 28.11 -6.27
#